data_AF-A0A0S8B5B7-F1
#
_entry.id   AF-A0A0S8B5B7-F1
#
_cell.length_a   1.000
_cell.length_b   1.000
_cell.length_c   1.000
_cell.angle_alpha   90.00
_cell.angle_beta   90.00
_cell.angle_gamma   90.00
#
_symmetry.space_group_name_H-M   'P 1'
#
loop_
_entity.id
_entity.type
_entity.pdbx_description
1 polymer ?
#
loop_
_entity_poly.entity_id
_entity_poly.type
_entity_poly.pdbx_seq_one_letter_code
_entity_poly.pdbx_strand_id
1 'polypeptide(L)' 'MIVYQPEKRQKALEAGNLQEAFAEEIRKSWEEYVEQVGEAMATSTPFFNDALNEILAGGKQLF' A
#
# COMPACT_ATOMS: atom_id res chain seq x y z
N MET A 1 7.77 7.20 -0.60
CA MET A 1 6.44 7.87 -0.63
C MET A 1 5.63 7.38 -1.83
N ILE A 2 4.44 6.79 -1.63
CA ILE A 2 3.51 6.45 -2.72
C ILE A 2 3.12 7.77 -3.40
N VAL A 3 3.68 8.03 -4.57
CA VAL A 3 3.28 9.18 -5.39
C VAL A 3 1.85 8.88 -5.84
N TYR A 4 0.89 9.71 -5.40
CA TYR A 4 -0.52 9.51 -5.73
C TYR A 4 -0.71 9.61 -7.25
N GLN A 5 -0.90 8.45 -7.89
CA GLN A 5 -1.20 8.32 -9.31
C GLN A 5 -2.68 7.94 -9.46
N PRO A 6 -3.62 8.89 -9.44
CA PRO A 6 -5.06 8.61 -9.41
C PRO A 6 -5.51 7.80 -10.63
N GLU A 7 -4.97 8.09 -11.82
CA GLU A 7 -5.31 7.36 -13.04
C GLU A 7 -4.84 5.90 -13.02
N LYS A 8 -3.61 5.65 -12.53
CA LYS A 8 -3.07 4.29 -12.36
C LYS A 8 -3.88 3.52 -11.32
N ARG A 9 -4.28 4.17 -10.23
CA ARG A 9 -5.13 3.57 -9.17
C ARG A 9 -6.49 3.17 -9.73
N GLN A 10 -7.15 4.07 -10.45
CA GLN A 10 -8.47 3.79 -11.03
C GLN A 10 -8.41 2.60 -12.00
N LYS A 11 -7.44 2.59 -12.92
CA LYS A 11 -7.25 1.47 -13.86
C LYS A 11 -6.97 0.15 -13.14
N ALA A 12 -6.12 0.17 -12.11
CA ALA A 12 -5.79 -1.03 -11.37
C ALA A 12 -6.94 -1.54 -10.51
N LEU A 13 -7.77 -0.63 -9.97
CA LEU A 13 -8.99 -0.97 -9.24
C LEU A 13 -10.02 -1.61 -10.17
N GLU A 14 -10.20 -1.08 -11.37
CA GLU A 14 -11.08 -1.64 -12.41
C GLU A 14 -10.59 -3.00 -12.91
N ALA A 15 -9.28 -3.17 -13.05
CA ALA A 15 -8.67 -4.43 -13.46
C ALA A 15 -8.53 -5.46 -12.33
N GLY A 16 -8.80 -5.07 -11.07
CA GLY A 16 -8.65 -5.93 -9.90
C GLY A 16 -7.20 -6.32 -9.58
N ASN A 17 -6.22 -5.57 -10.09
CA ASN A 17 -4.78 -5.88 -9.98
C ASN A 17 -3.98 -4.81 -9.21
N LEU A 18 -4.62 -4.16 -8.23
CA LEU A 18 -4.00 -3.09 -7.41
C LEU A 18 -2.66 -3.50 -6.79
N GLN A 19 -2.57 -4.73 -6.25
CA GLN A 19 -1.34 -5.26 -5.66
C GLN A 19 -0.19 -5.30 -6.67
N GLU A 20 -0.45 -5.82 -7.88
CA GLU A 20 0.55 -5.96 -8.93
C GLU A 20 0.92 -4.61 -9.52
N ALA A 21 -0.07 -3.75 -9.78
CA ALA A 21 0.14 -2.44 -10.36
C ALA A 21 1.00 -1.52 -9.46
N PHE A 22 0.91 -1.68 -8.14
CA PHE A 22 1.63 -0.86 -7.15
C PHE A 22 2.71 -1.63 -6.38
N ALA A 23 3.10 -2.82 -6.83
CA ALA A 23 4.02 -3.69 -6.09
C ALA A 23 5.36 -2.99 -5.76
N GLU A 24 5.91 -2.22 -6.70
CA GLU A 24 7.17 -1.49 -6.48
C GLU A 24 7.00 -0.35 -5.47
N GLU A 25 5.91 0.40 -5.56
CA GLU A 25 5.60 1.51 -4.66
C GLU A 25 5.28 1.04 -3.24
N ILE A 26 4.58 -0.08 -3.13
CA ILE A 26 4.28 -0.75 -1.86
C ILE A 26 5.59 -1.22 -1.22
N ARG A 27 6.47 -1.91 -1.98
CA ARG A 27 7.76 -2.37 -1.45
C ARG A 27 8.61 -1.21 -0.93
N LYS A 28 8.75 -0.13 -1.71
CA LYS A 28 9.50 1.06 -1.29
C LYS A 28 8.90 1.70 -0.03
N SER A 29 7.57 1.82 0.03
CA SER A 29 6.91 2.39 1.21
C SER A 29 6.98 1.48 2.43
N TRP A 30 7.02 0.16 2.24
CA TRP A 30 7.25 -0.80 3.31
C TRP A 30 8.66 -0.65 3.88
N GLU A 31 9.67 -0.56 3.02
CA GLU A 31 11.06 -0.32 3.43
C GLU A 31 11.18 0.99 4.22
N GLU A 32 10.64 2.09 3.69
CA GLU A 32 10.61 3.39 4.39
C GLU A 32 9.86 3.33 5.73
N TYR A 33 8.76 2.56 5.81
CA TYR A 33 7.97 2.39 7.03
C TYR A 33 8.75 1.59 8.07
N VAL A 34 9.34 0.47 7.68
CA VAL A 34 10.18 -0.38 8.54
C VAL A 34 11.38 0.39 9.07
N GLU A 35 12.03 1.23 8.24
CA GLU A 35 13.13 2.09 8.69
C GLU A 35 12.70 3.10 9.77
N GLN A 36 11.44 3.55 9.75
CA GLN A 36 10.93 4.55 10.69
C GLN A 36 10.41 3.93 12.00
N VAL A 37 9.68 2.81 11.93
CA VAL A 37 9.02 2.21 13.10
C VAL A 37 9.76 0.99 13.65
N GLY A 38 10.71 0.43 12.89
CA GLY A 38 11.40 -0.81 13.18
C GLY A 38 10.59 -2.05 12.78
N GLU A 39 11.31 -3.11 12.37
CA GLU A 39 10.72 -4.37 11.86
C GLU A 39 9.74 -5.03 12.82
N ALA A 40 10.04 -5.02 14.13
CA ALA A 40 9.17 -5.59 15.14
C ALA A 40 7.79 -4.91 15.17
N MET A 41 7.75 -3.58 15.08
CA MET A 41 6.49 -2.83 15.07
C MET A 41 5.76 -2.99 13.75
N ALA A 42 6.51 -2.92 12.65
CA ALA A 42 5.97 -3.00 11.30
C ALA A 42 5.27 -4.35 11.05
N THR A 43 5.85 -5.45 11.54
CA THR A 43 5.31 -6.81 11.35
C THR A 43 4.26 -7.22 12.39
N SER A 44 4.25 -6.58 13.57
CA SER A 44 3.31 -6.92 14.65
C SER A 44 1.96 -6.20 14.56
N THR A 45 1.81 -5.24 13.65
CA THR A 45 0.60 -4.42 13.54
C THR A 45 0.06 -4.38 12.11
N PRO A 46 -1.27 -4.32 11.91
CA PRO A 46 -1.88 -4.25 10.58
C PRO A 46 -1.81 -2.85 9.96
N PHE A 47 -1.22 -1.87 10.66
CA PHE A 47 -1.29 -0.45 10.30
C PHE A 47 -0.86 -0.14 8.88
N PHE A 48 0.15 -0.85 8.37
CA PHE A 48 0.60 -0.68 6.99
C PHE A 48 -0.46 -1.15 5.99
N ASN A 49 -1.02 -2.34 6.18
CA ASN A 49 -2.07 -2.87 5.30
C ASN A 49 -3.36 -2.05 5.39
N ASP A 50 -3.73 -1.60 6.59
CA ASP A 50 -4.87 -0.71 6.79
C ASP A 50 -4.68 0.60 6.02
N ALA A 51 -3.49 1.21 6.10
CA ALA A 51 -3.17 2.41 5.32
C ALA A 51 -3.21 2.16 3.80
N LEU A 52 -2.73 1.01 3.32
CA LEU A 52 -2.84 0.64 1.90
C LEU A 52 -4.31 0.48 1.48
N ASN A 53 -5.14 -0.13 2.33
CA ASN A 53 -6.57 -0.28 2.10
C ASN A 53 -7.26 1.09 1.98
N GLU A 54 -6.91 2.05 2.83
CA GLU A 54 -7.45 3.41 2.75
C GLU A 54 -6.98 4.16 1.50
N ILE A 55 -5.68 4.10 1.18
CA ILE A 55 -5.06 4.92 0.12
C ILE A 55 -5.33 4.35 -1.28
N LEU A 56 -5.19 3.03 -1.45
CA LEU A 56 -5.25 2.35 -2.75
C LEU A 56 -6.63 1.75 -3.03
N ALA A 57 -7.25 1.14 -2.03
CA ALA A 57 -8.51 0.43 -2.16
C ALA A 57 -9.75 1.26 -1.80
N GLY A 58 -9.56 2.51 -1.37
CA GLY A 58 -10.66 3.42 -1.00
C GLY A 58 -11.43 2.93 0.22
N GLY A 59 -10.74 2.33 1.20
CA GLY A 59 -11.31 1.80 2.44
C GLY A 59 -11.83 0.37 2.35
N LYS A 60 -11.66 -0.32 1.22
CA LYS A 60 -11.97 -1.75 1.10
C LYS A 60 -10.78 -2.58 1.59
N GLN A 61 -11.05 -3.67 2.34
CA GLN A 61 -10.02 -4.62 2.75
C GLN A 61 -9.60 -5.50 1.55
N LEU A 62 -8.49 -5.13 0.93
CA LEU A 62 -7.86 -5.76 -0.24
C LEU A 62 -6.42 -6.23 0.05
N PHE A 63 -5.78 -5.68 1.07
CA PHE A 63 -4.43 -5.97 1.56
C PHE A 63 -4.47 -6.50 2.99
#